data_AF-M7TAK2-F1
#
_entry.id   AF-M7TAK2-F1
#
_cell.length_a   1.000
_cell.length_b   1.000
_cell.length_c   1.000
_cell.angle_alpha   90.00
_cell.angle_beta   90.00
_cell.angle_gamma   90.00
#
_symmetry.space_group_name_H-M   'P 1'
#
loop_
_entity.id
_entity.type
_entity.pdbx_description
1 polymer ?
#
loop_
_entity_poly.entity_id
_entity_poly.type
_entity_poly.pdbx_seq_one_letter_code
_entity_poly.pdbx_strand_id
1 'polypeptide(L)'
;MLQIAAIQALLNESLTQIPSVLVDPSNFITDQREPVEGATHNEPQLPSLFLYLLNQFSKAIINQFIQECGGQPKTADPIGVVTAMIYSNKAYLWRGKSLIDILMAKFRVACPVVFGYRGSEKTEQGRARLGWKRESSGWISEQLHINQMKGLAVGYASIALRDFSKSPNTNPWPPSKYWTSLAKIVNTPPTEISNTQCVVLRSMLEHYEERFMNFYGTAAIAALRKALVEFPAKAPEKSPGAFALLGLSEVLKLNAGIEL
;
A
#
# COMPACT_ATOMS: atom_id res chain seq x y z
N MET A 1 -5.28 10.77 18.47
CA MET A 1 -4.16 11.63 18.91
C MET A 1 -3.31 10.97 20.00
N LEU A 2 -3.89 10.42 21.08
CA LEU A 2 -3.13 9.77 22.16
C LEU A 2 -2.19 8.63 21.68
N GLN A 3 -2.69 7.72 20.83
CA GLN A 3 -1.89 6.60 20.33
C GLN A 3 -0.70 7.04 19.44
N ILE A 4 -0.87 8.10 18.64
CA ILE A 4 0.20 8.64 17.80
C ILE A 4 1.31 9.22 18.68
N ALA A 5 0.94 9.98 19.70
CA ALA A 5 1.90 10.54 20.65
C ALA A 5 2.68 9.45 21.38
N ALA A 6 2.02 8.35 21.78
CA ALA A 6 2.69 7.21 22.39
C ALA A 6 3.68 6.52 21.44
N ILE A 7 3.29 6.28 20.18
CA ILE A 7 4.19 5.73 19.16
C ILE A 7 5.39 6.66 18.94
N GLN A 8 5.15 7.97 18.83
CA GLN A 8 6.22 8.95 18.64
C GLN A 8 7.15 9.03 19.85
N ALA A 9 6.63 8.96 21.07
CA ALA A 9 7.43 8.94 22.29
C ALA A 9 8.41 7.75 22.28
N LEU A 10 7.91 6.53 22.00
CA LEU A 10 8.74 5.33 21.93
C LEU A 10 9.79 5.40 20.80
N LEU A 11 9.42 5.91 19.63
CA LEU A 11 10.36 6.08 18.52
C LEU A 11 11.45 7.10 18.86
N ASN A 12 11.07 8.25 19.44
CA ASN A 12 12.03 9.27 19.88
C ASN A 12 13.00 8.72 20.95
N GLU A 13 12.48 8.02 21.95
CA GLU A 13 13.28 7.40 23.01
C GLU A 13 14.27 6.38 22.44
N SER A 14 13.82 5.52 21.51
CA SER A 14 14.68 4.53 20.85
C SER A 14 15.75 5.13 19.92
N LEU A 15 15.53 6.34 19.43
CA LEU A 15 16.44 7.04 18.52
C LEU A 15 17.47 7.89 19.27
N THR A 16 17.15 8.36 20.49
CA THR A 16 17.97 9.39 21.16
C THR A 16 18.40 9.03 22.58
N GLN A 17 17.65 8.20 23.31
CA GLN A 17 17.85 8.00 24.75
C GLN A 17 18.35 6.60 25.11
N ILE A 18 17.83 5.56 24.45
CA ILE A 18 18.21 4.17 24.75
C ILE A 18 19.36 3.73 23.83
N PRO A 19 20.55 3.43 24.39
CA PRO A 19 21.66 2.93 23.60
C PRO A 19 21.32 1.58 22.95
N SER A 20 21.63 1.43 21.67
CA SER A 20 21.57 0.16 20.97
C SER A 20 22.67 0.11 19.92
N VAL A 21 22.93 -1.09 19.36
CA VAL A 21 23.95 -1.27 18.34
C VAL A 21 23.63 -0.38 17.14
N LEU A 22 24.64 0.30 16.60
CA LEU A 22 24.46 1.13 15.41
C LEU A 22 24.51 0.26 14.16
N VAL A 23 23.61 0.54 13.21
CA VAL A 23 23.46 -0.22 11.97
C VAL A 23 23.29 0.71 10.78
N ASP A 24 23.81 0.30 9.62
CA ASP A 24 23.67 1.04 8.37
C ASP A 24 22.23 0.93 7.83
N PRO A 25 21.47 2.04 7.72
CA PRO A 25 20.09 2.03 7.24
C PRO A 25 19.96 1.65 5.76
N SER A 26 21.05 1.68 4.98
CA SER A 26 21.07 1.32 3.55
C SER A 26 20.56 -0.10 3.29
N ASN A 27 20.68 -0.99 4.27
CA ASN A 27 20.16 -2.36 4.19
C ASN A 27 18.62 -2.45 4.21
N PHE A 28 17.92 -1.34 4.49
CA PHE A 28 16.47 -1.31 4.69
C PHE A 28 15.75 -0.35 3.72
N ILE A 29 16.48 0.22 2.76
CA ILE A 29 15.94 1.13 1.74
C ILE A 29 16.31 0.67 0.35
N THR A 30 15.63 1.22 -0.66
CA THR A 30 15.82 0.84 -2.06
C THR A 30 16.72 1.81 -2.83
N ASP A 31 16.86 3.05 -2.35
CA ASP A 31 17.71 4.07 -2.98
C ASP A 31 19.08 4.18 -2.31
N GLN A 32 20.07 4.63 -3.06
CA GLN A 32 21.34 5.10 -2.47
C GLN A 32 21.16 6.54 -2.03
N ARG A 33 21.57 6.84 -0.80
CA ARG A 33 21.44 8.18 -0.20
C ARG A 33 22.80 8.66 0.18
N GLU A 34 23.12 9.90 -0.16
CA GLU A 34 24.31 10.62 0.36
C GLU A 34 23.88 11.60 1.46
N PRO A 35 24.79 12.08 2.32
CA PRO A 35 24.49 13.15 3.25
C PRO A 35 23.89 14.37 2.55
N VAL A 36 22.84 14.96 3.13
CA VAL A 36 22.12 16.10 2.59
C VAL A 36 22.22 17.27 3.58
N GLU A 37 22.63 18.44 3.10
CA GLU A 37 22.70 19.64 3.92
C GLU A 37 21.34 19.95 4.57
N GLY A 38 21.33 20.24 5.87
CA GLY A 38 20.12 20.54 6.63
C GLY A 38 19.25 19.33 7.01
N ALA A 39 19.64 18.09 6.66
CA ALA A 39 18.92 16.90 7.12
C ALA A 39 19.16 16.65 8.63
N THR A 40 18.09 16.23 9.33
CA THR A 40 18.13 15.96 10.78
C THR A 40 19.10 14.83 11.15
N HIS A 41 19.16 13.78 10.34
CA HIS A 41 20.09 12.66 10.53
C HIS A 41 20.88 12.41 9.24
N ASN A 42 22.19 12.71 9.29
CA ASN A 42 23.14 12.46 8.19
C ASN A 42 24.16 11.37 8.50
N GLU A 43 24.22 10.93 9.76
CA GLU A 43 25.13 9.88 10.21
C GLU A 43 25.00 8.62 9.36
N PRO A 44 26.11 7.90 9.10
CA PRO A 44 26.10 6.68 8.29
C PRO A 44 25.35 5.53 8.96
N GLN A 45 25.08 5.62 10.26
CA GLN A 45 24.41 4.58 11.04
C GLN A 45 23.30 5.17 11.91
N LEU A 46 22.29 4.35 12.20
CA LEU A 46 21.21 4.66 13.15
C LEU A 46 21.13 3.59 14.24
N PRO A 47 20.54 3.91 15.42
CA PRO A 47 20.28 2.92 16.47
C PRO A 47 19.42 1.76 15.95
N SER A 48 19.86 0.53 16.17
CA SER A 48 19.13 -0.67 15.73
C SER A 48 17.76 -0.78 16.37
N LEU A 49 17.60 -0.31 17.61
CA LEU A 49 16.31 -0.34 18.31
C LEU A 49 15.27 0.53 17.60
N PHE A 50 15.65 1.72 17.12
CA PHE A 50 14.77 2.58 16.35
C PHE A 50 14.29 1.91 15.05
N LEU A 51 15.22 1.35 14.26
CA LEU A 51 14.86 0.64 13.03
C LEU A 51 14.01 -0.60 13.30
N TYR A 52 14.30 -1.32 14.39
CA TYR A 52 13.51 -2.45 14.85
C TYR A 52 12.07 -2.05 15.21
N LEU A 53 11.88 -0.99 15.99
CA LEU A 53 10.56 -0.49 16.36
C LEU A 53 9.80 0.02 15.14
N LEU A 54 10.47 0.72 14.21
CA LEU A 54 9.86 1.13 12.95
C LEU A 54 9.41 -0.09 12.13
N ASN A 55 10.21 -1.15 12.10
CA ASN A 55 9.86 -2.43 11.47
C ASN A 55 8.68 -3.15 12.16
N GLN A 56 8.57 -3.08 13.49
CA GLN A 56 7.42 -3.61 14.24
C GLN A 56 6.16 -2.79 13.98
N PHE A 57 6.28 -1.47 13.98
CA PHE A 57 5.20 -0.56 13.60
C PHE A 57 4.66 -0.90 12.20
N SER A 58 5.55 -1.13 11.22
CA SER A 58 5.11 -1.56 9.89
C SER A 58 4.39 -2.92 9.90
N LYS A 59 4.82 -3.88 10.74
CA LYS A 59 4.15 -5.18 10.87
C LYS A 59 2.74 -5.01 11.45
N ALA A 60 2.60 -4.14 12.45
CA ALA A 60 1.31 -3.80 13.03
C ALA A 60 0.36 -3.17 12.00
N ILE A 61 0.85 -2.24 11.17
CA ILE A 61 0.07 -1.64 10.07
C ILE A 61 -0.46 -2.72 9.11
N ILE A 62 0.42 -3.61 8.63
CA ILE A 62 0.02 -4.69 7.70
C ILE A 62 -1.02 -5.61 8.33
N ASN A 63 -0.84 -5.98 9.60
CA ASN A 63 -1.77 -6.83 10.32
C ASN A 63 -3.13 -6.16 10.51
N GLN A 64 -3.16 -4.86 10.83
CA GLN A 64 -4.41 -4.10 10.98
C GLN A 64 -5.19 -4.02 9.66
N PHE A 65 -4.51 -3.77 8.53
CA PHE A 65 -5.15 -3.83 7.22
C PHE A 65 -5.74 -5.21 6.91
N ILE A 66 -5.01 -6.28 7.22
CA ILE A 66 -5.44 -7.66 7.02
C ILE A 66 -6.67 -8.01 7.88
N GLN A 67 -6.67 -7.61 9.14
CA GLN A 67 -7.68 -8.04 10.12
C GLN A 67 -8.98 -7.23 10.03
N GLU A 68 -8.89 -5.93 9.77
CA GLU A 68 -10.05 -5.03 9.92
C GLU A 68 -10.57 -4.52 8.58
N CYS A 69 -9.67 -4.12 7.67
CA CYS A 69 -10.06 -3.36 6.49
C CYS A 69 -10.70 -4.21 5.38
N GLY A 70 -10.57 -5.54 5.43
CA GLY A 70 -11.27 -6.44 4.51
C GLY A 70 -12.79 -6.43 4.72
N GLY A 71 -13.23 -6.36 5.98
CA GLY A 71 -14.64 -6.27 6.36
C GLY A 71 -15.15 -4.84 6.55
N GLN A 72 -14.27 -3.92 6.97
CA GLN A 72 -14.60 -2.51 7.19
C GLN A 72 -13.60 -1.58 6.49
N PRO A 73 -13.68 -1.40 5.16
CA PRO A 73 -12.71 -0.61 4.39
C PRO A 73 -12.43 0.80 4.94
N LYS A 74 -13.44 1.44 5.55
CA LYS A 74 -13.31 2.79 6.13
C LYS A 74 -12.27 2.88 7.26
N THR A 75 -11.96 1.78 7.95
CA THR A 75 -10.93 1.76 9.01
C THR A 75 -9.51 1.91 8.47
N ALA A 76 -9.30 1.73 7.15
CA ALA A 76 -7.99 1.92 6.53
C ALA A 76 -7.53 3.38 6.53
N ASP A 77 -8.47 4.34 6.52
CA ASP A 77 -8.12 5.76 6.49
C ASP A 77 -7.35 6.20 7.75
N PRO A 78 -7.86 6.04 8.98
CA PRO A 78 -7.09 6.43 10.17
C PRO A 78 -5.73 5.73 10.26
N ILE A 79 -5.62 4.45 9.86
CA ILE A 79 -4.33 3.75 9.80
C ILE A 79 -3.37 4.41 8.79
N GLY A 80 -3.88 4.79 7.61
CA GLY A 80 -3.13 5.54 6.61
C GLY A 80 -2.66 6.91 7.11
N VAL A 81 -3.49 7.63 7.89
CA VAL A 81 -3.09 8.90 8.55
C VAL A 81 -1.91 8.68 9.48
N VAL A 82 -2.03 7.71 10.41
CA VAL A 82 -0.96 7.42 11.38
C VAL A 82 0.32 7.03 10.64
N THR A 83 0.22 6.20 9.61
CA THR A 83 1.35 5.79 8.76
C THR A 83 2.02 7.02 8.13
N ALA A 84 1.25 7.88 7.48
CA ALA A 84 1.75 9.09 6.84
C ALA A 84 2.40 10.05 7.86
N MET A 85 1.80 10.23 9.05
CA MET A 85 2.34 11.08 10.11
C MET A 85 3.67 10.57 10.66
N ILE A 86 3.82 9.26 10.86
CA ILE A 86 5.09 8.68 11.33
C ILE A 86 6.15 8.76 10.24
N TYR A 87 5.86 8.26 9.03
CA TYR A 87 6.88 8.17 7.97
C TYR A 87 7.26 9.51 7.33
N SER A 88 6.46 10.57 7.54
CA SER A 88 6.78 11.93 7.08
C SER A 88 7.39 12.82 8.17
N ASN A 89 7.48 12.33 9.41
CA ASN A 89 8.03 13.13 10.50
C ASN A 89 9.52 13.40 10.26
N LYS A 90 9.90 14.68 10.24
CA LYS A 90 11.28 15.16 10.01
C LYS A 90 12.29 14.52 10.97
N ALA A 91 11.89 14.27 12.23
CA ALA A 91 12.72 13.62 13.23
C ALA A 91 13.08 12.16 12.88
N TYR A 92 12.38 11.52 11.95
CA TYR A 92 12.59 10.11 11.59
C TYR A 92 13.16 9.96 10.17
N LEU A 93 13.47 11.07 9.49
CA LEU A 93 14.06 11.04 8.17
C LEU A 93 15.55 10.75 8.27
N TRP A 94 16.04 9.87 7.39
CA TRP A 94 17.45 9.61 7.23
C TRP A 94 17.92 10.15 5.89
N ARG A 95 18.95 11.03 5.93
CA ARG A 95 19.46 11.76 4.77
C ARG A 95 18.35 12.49 4.01
N GLY A 96 17.47 13.15 4.79
CA GLY A 96 16.35 13.95 4.27
C GLY A 96 15.18 13.15 3.69
N LYS A 97 15.21 11.81 3.73
CA LYS A 97 14.18 10.95 3.13
C LYS A 97 13.57 9.97 4.12
N SER A 98 12.34 9.57 3.82
CA SER A 98 11.58 8.62 4.63
C SER A 98 12.21 7.23 4.61
N LEU A 99 12.02 6.47 5.69
CA LEU A 99 12.34 5.04 5.80
C LEU A 99 11.10 4.16 5.47
N ILE A 100 10.13 4.67 4.72
CA ILE A 100 8.88 3.96 4.36
C ILE A 100 9.12 2.67 3.56
N ASP A 101 10.29 2.51 2.95
CA ASP A 101 10.68 1.27 2.27
C ASP A 101 10.59 0.05 3.20
N ILE A 102 10.80 0.22 4.51
CA ILE A 102 10.59 -0.83 5.52
C ILE A 102 9.13 -1.32 5.51
N LEU A 103 8.16 -0.41 5.40
CA LEU A 103 6.74 -0.78 5.28
C LEU A 103 6.44 -1.36 3.89
N MET A 104 6.93 -0.74 2.83
CA MET A 104 6.68 -1.17 1.47
C MET A 104 7.26 -2.55 1.18
N ALA A 105 8.37 -2.92 1.80
CA ALA A 105 8.92 -4.28 1.75
C ALA A 105 7.97 -5.34 2.33
N LYS A 106 7.12 -4.99 3.30
CA LYS A 106 6.11 -5.91 3.84
C LYS A 106 4.88 -5.96 2.95
N PHE A 107 4.43 -4.80 2.44
CA PHE A 107 3.39 -4.76 1.41
C PHE A 107 3.76 -5.58 0.20
N ARG A 108 5.04 -5.55 -0.21
CA ARG A 108 5.59 -6.32 -1.31
C ARG A 108 5.37 -7.81 -1.17
N VAL A 109 5.49 -8.33 0.05
CA VAL A 109 5.30 -9.74 0.40
C VAL A 109 3.81 -10.06 0.58
N ALA A 110 3.08 -9.20 1.30
CA ALA A 110 1.70 -9.44 1.68
C ALA A 110 0.70 -9.21 0.53
N CYS A 111 0.92 -8.20 -0.32
CA CYS A 111 0.11 -7.90 -1.49
C CYS A 111 1.01 -7.61 -2.71
N PRO A 112 1.69 -8.63 -3.28
CA PRO A 112 2.65 -8.44 -4.37
C PRO A 112 2.04 -7.80 -5.63
N VAL A 113 0.71 -7.96 -5.81
CA VAL A 113 -0.03 -7.47 -6.96
C VAL A 113 0.07 -5.96 -7.15
N VAL A 114 0.06 -5.16 -6.07
CA VAL A 114 0.22 -3.69 -6.19
C VAL A 114 1.62 -3.30 -6.69
N PHE A 115 2.57 -4.23 -6.72
CA PHE A 115 3.90 -4.04 -7.28
C PHE A 115 4.06 -4.66 -8.68
N GLY A 116 2.98 -5.22 -9.25
CA GLY A 116 2.94 -5.80 -10.59
C GLY A 116 3.25 -7.30 -10.65
N TYR A 117 3.20 -8.00 -9.52
CA TYR A 117 3.36 -9.45 -9.53
C TYR A 117 2.09 -10.14 -10.01
N ARG A 118 2.30 -11.29 -10.65
CA ARG A 118 1.30 -12.07 -11.37
C ARG A 118 1.56 -13.55 -11.12
N GLY A 119 0.51 -14.36 -11.19
CA GLY A 119 0.59 -15.79 -10.98
C GLY A 119 -0.78 -16.45 -11.18
N SER A 120 -0.77 -17.77 -11.41
CA SER A 120 -1.99 -18.57 -11.47
C SER A 120 -2.40 -19.04 -10.08
N GLU A 121 -3.63 -18.73 -9.68
CA GLU A 121 -4.23 -19.19 -8.41
C GLU A 121 -4.43 -20.71 -8.35
N LYS A 122 -4.30 -21.40 -9.49
CA LYS A 122 -4.43 -22.84 -9.65
C LYS A 122 -3.10 -23.59 -9.41
N THR A 123 -2.00 -22.88 -9.19
CA THR A 123 -0.65 -23.46 -8.99
C THR A 123 -0.02 -23.00 -7.68
N GLU A 124 0.80 -23.84 -7.04
CA GLU A 124 1.49 -23.46 -5.80
C GLU A 124 2.43 -22.27 -5.99
N GLN A 125 3.21 -22.29 -7.07
CA GLN A 125 4.11 -21.19 -7.40
C GLN A 125 3.34 -19.89 -7.66
N GLY A 126 2.23 -19.96 -8.39
CA GLY A 126 1.40 -18.79 -8.66
C GLY A 126 0.75 -18.24 -7.38
N ARG A 127 0.24 -19.09 -6.49
CA ARG A 127 -0.27 -18.69 -5.16
C ARG A 127 0.80 -17.97 -4.35
N ALA A 128 2.02 -18.51 -4.26
CA ALA A 128 3.14 -17.85 -3.59
C ALA A 128 3.45 -16.48 -4.20
N ARG A 129 3.47 -16.37 -5.53
CA ARG A 129 3.72 -15.09 -6.23
C ARG A 129 2.62 -14.05 -6.03
N LEU A 130 1.39 -14.48 -5.76
CA LEU A 130 0.23 -13.63 -5.48
C LEU A 130 0.11 -13.23 -4.00
N GLY A 131 1.03 -13.68 -3.13
CA GLY A 131 0.98 -13.38 -1.71
C GLY A 131 -0.02 -14.22 -0.93
N TRP A 132 -0.50 -15.32 -1.52
CA TRP A 132 -1.38 -16.26 -0.83
C TRP A 132 -0.64 -16.84 0.37
N LYS A 133 -1.23 -16.77 1.56
CA LYS A 133 -0.56 -17.23 2.79
C LYS A 133 -0.63 -18.75 2.94
N ARG A 134 0.43 -19.34 3.50
CA ARG A 134 0.47 -20.74 3.92
C ARG A 134 0.51 -20.82 5.45
N GLU A 135 -0.28 -21.71 6.01
CA GLU A 135 -0.33 -22.08 7.42
C GLU A 135 0.12 -23.54 7.59
N SER A 136 0.15 -24.04 8.83
CA SER A 136 0.59 -25.42 9.11
C SER A 136 -0.25 -26.47 8.38
N SER A 137 -1.53 -26.18 8.13
CA SER A 137 -2.48 -27.04 7.41
C SER A 137 -2.46 -26.86 5.88
N GLY A 138 -1.60 -25.98 5.34
CA GLY A 138 -1.52 -25.70 3.91
C GLY A 138 -1.93 -24.27 3.55
N TRP A 139 -2.36 -24.05 2.30
CA TRP A 139 -2.81 -22.73 1.84
C TRP A 139 -4.08 -22.30 2.59
N ILE A 140 -4.17 -21.03 2.97
CA ILE A 140 -5.42 -20.48 3.52
C ILE A 140 -6.56 -20.60 2.50
N SER A 141 -7.81 -20.57 2.96
CA SER A 141 -8.97 -20.60 2.06
C SER A 141 -8.97 -19.40 1.10
N GLU A 142 -9.59 -19.58 -0.07
CA GLU A 142 -9.76 -18.49 -1.04
C GLU A 142 -10.49 -17.31 -0.43
N GLN A 143 -11.56 -17.55 0.33
CA GLN A 143 -12.32 -16.50 1.00
C GLN A 143 -11.42 -15.69 1.96
N LEU A 144 -10.55 -16.36 2.72
CA LEU A 144 -9.63 -15.68 3.63
C LEU A 144 -8.57 -14.88 2.85
N HIS A 145 -7.99 -15.46 1.79
CA HIS A 145 -7.04 -14.76 0.92
C HIS A 145 -7.66 -13.49 0.32
N ILE A 146 -8.85 -13.60 -0.26
CA ILE A 146 -9.59 -12.48 -0.85
C ILE A 146 -9.88 -11.40 0.19
N ASN A 147 -10.27 -11.76 1.42
CA ASN A 147 -10.47 -10.79 2.50
C ASN A 147 -9.19 -10.04 2.86
N GLN A 148 -8.05 -10.74 2.94
CA GLN A 148 -6.74 -10.12 3.19
C GLN A 148 -6.35 -9.16 2.06
N MET A 149 -6.54 -9.57 0.81
CA MET A 149 -6.23 -8.76 -0.37
C MET A 149 -7.06 -7.48 -0.43
N LYS A 150 -8.36 -7.54 -0.08
CA LYS A 150 -9.21 -6.35 0.04
C LYS A 150 -8.65 -5.37 1.05
N GLY A 151 -8.39 -5.84 2.28
CA GLY A 151 -7.89 -5.00 3.35
C GLY A 151 -6.55 -4.34 3.02
N LEU A 152 -5.63 -5.09 2.42
CA LEU A 152 -4.33 -4.59 1.97
C LEU A 152 -4.45 -3.59 0.82
N ALA A 153 -5.33 -3.83 -0.14
CA ALA A 153 -5.55 -2.92 -1.27
C ALA A 153 -6.11 -1.55 -0.82
N VAL A 154 -7.13 -1.56 0.04
CA VAL A 154 -7.69 -0.34 0.64
C VAL A 154 -6.61 0.38 1.49
N GLY A 155 -5.83 -0.38 2.27
CA GLY A 155 -4.72 0.18 3.07
C GLY A 155 -3.62 0.80 2.22
N TYR A 156 -3.26 0.17 1.09
CA TYR A 156 -2.29 0.73 0.14
C TYR A 156 -2.80 2.05 -0.45
N ALA A 157 -4.07 2.10 -0.87
CA ALA A 157 -4.72 3.32 -1.36
C ALA A 157 -4.74 4.43 -0.29
N SER A 158 -5.05 4.08 0.96
CA SER A 158 -5.13 5.03 2.09
C SER A 158 -3.80 5.70 2.44
N ILE A 159 -2.68 5.06 2.07
CA ILE A 159 -1.33 5.61 2.21
C ILE A 159 -0.96 6.41 0.95
N ALA A 160 -1.14 5.83 -0.23
CA ALA A 160 -0.63 6.38 -1.48
C ALA A 160 -1.40 7.63 -1.97
N LEU A 161 -2.69 7.75 -1.67
CA LEU A 161 -3.54 8.89 -2.06
C LEU A 161 -3.68 9.93 -0.94
N ARG A 162 -2.65 10.10 -0.11
CA ARG A 162 -2.62 11.16 0.90
C ARG A 162 -2.23 12.49 0.29
N ASP A 163 -3.00 13.53 0.60
CA ASP A 163 -2.68 14.89 0.19
C ASP A 163 -1.77 15.57 1.22
N PHE A 164 -0.61 16.01 0.74
CA PHE A 164 0.38 16.75 1.50
C PHE A 164 0.53 18.19 0.97
N SER A 165 -0.32 18.65 0.06
CA SER A 165 -0.27 20.00 -0.52
C SER A 165 -0.31 21.12 0.54
N LYS A 166 -0.98 20.87 1.66
CA LYS A 166 -1.09 21.78 2.82
C LYS A 166 -0.17 21.41 3.99
N SER A 167 0.71 20.40 3.82
CA SER A 167 1.62 19.91 4.85
C SER A 167 3.03 20.44 4.64
N PRO A 168 3.75 20.85 5.70
CA PRO A 168 5.17 21.21 5.59
C PRO A 168 6.10 19.98 5.48
N ASN A 169 5.55 18.77 5.57
CA ASN A 169 6.30 17.52 5.42
C ASN A 169 6.21 16.99 3.99
N THR A 170 7.21 16.22 3.60
CA THR A 170 7.20 15.52 2.30
C THR A 170 6.32 14.27 2.36
N ASN A 171 5.51 14.03 1.33
CA ASN A 171 4.73 12.80 1.23
C ASN A 171 5.67 11.59 1.12
N PRO A 172 5.62 10.63 2.06
CA PRO A 172 6.55 9.51 2.06
C PRO A 172 6.24 8.49 0.96
N TRP A 173 4.99 8.42 0.48
CA TRP A 173 4.57 7.52 -0.59
C TRP A 173 3.56 8.22 -1.52
N PRO A 174 4.04 9.02 -2.49
CA PRO A 174 3.20 9.95 -3.23
C PRO A 174 2.18 9.27 -4.16
N PRO A 175 1.12 9.98 -4.61
CA PRO A 175 0.10 9.46 -5.53
C PRO A 175 0.64 8.83 -6.81
N SER A 176 1.83 9.23 -7.26
CA SER A 176 2.50 8.59 -8.42
C SER A 176 2.74 7.10 -8.22
N LYS A 177 2.90 6.64 -6.99
CA LYS A 177 2.99 5.22 -6.63
C LYS A 177 1.65 4.51 -6.77
N TYR A 178 0.54 5.17 -6.42
CA TYR A 178 -0.81 4.65 -6.67
C TYR A 178 -1.06 4.46 -8.17
N TRP A 179 -0.77 5.50 -8.98
CA TRP A 179 -0.88 5.45 -10.44
C TRP A 179 -0.04 4.30 -11.02
N THR A 180 1.21 4.18 -10.59
CA THR A 180 2.12 3.11 -11.04
C THR A 180 1.58 1.72 -10.72
N SER A 181 1.04 1.52 -9.52
CA SER A 181 0.41 0.25 -9.12
C SER A 181 -0.81 -0.10 -9.96
N LEU A 182 -1.71 0.87 -10.14
CA LEU A 182 -2.89 0.71 -11.00
C LEU A 182 -2.46 0.35 -12.43
N ALA A 183 -1.53 1.10 -13.02
CA ALA A 183 -1.00 0.86 -14.36
C ALA A 183 -0.41 -0.56 -14.51
N LYS A 184 0.38 -1.02 -13.53
CA LYS A 184 0.96 -2.38 -13.55
C LYS A 184 -0.11 -3.48 -13.54
N ILE A 185 -1.21 -3.28 -12.82
CA ILE A 185 -2.33 -4.23 -12.77
C ILE A 185 -3.07 -4.21 -14.10
N VAL A 186 -3.58 -3.04 -14.54
CA VAL A 186 -4.44 -2.94 -15.72
C VAL A 186 -3.73 -3.29 -17.03
N ASN A 187 -2.40 -3.18 -17.07
CA ASN A 187 -1.59 -3.58 -18.23
C ASN A 187 -1.15 -5.06 -18.20
N THR A 188 -1.72 -5.88 -17.31
CA THR A 188 -1.48 -7.34 -17.31
C THR A 188 -1.99 -7.97 -18.62
N PRO A 189 -1.20 -8.86 -19.26
CA PRO A 189 -1.65 -9.64 -20.41
C PRO A 189 -2.90 -10.46 -20.08
N PRO A 190 -3.88 -10.60 -20.98
CA PRO A 190 -5.14 -11.31 -20.73
C PRO A 190 -5.00 -12.66 -20.01
N THR A 191 -4.06 -13.50 -20.45
CA THR A 191 -3.83 -14.85 -19.93
C THR A 191 -3.20 -14.91 -18.54
N GLU A 192 -2.69 -13.78 -18.04
CA GLU A 192 -2.08 -13.66 -16.71
C GLU A 192 -3.02 -12.96 -15.70
N ILE A 193 -4.22 -12.56 -16.12
CA ILE A 193 -5.19 -11.90 -15.25
C ILE A 193 -5.74 -12.91 -14.24
N SER A 194 -5.67 -12.57 -12.96
CA SER A 194 -6.21 -13.40 -11.87
C SER A 194 -7.33 -12.71 -11.09
N ASN A 195 -8.16 -13.50 -10.40
CA ASN A 195 -9.23 -12.98 -9.56
C ASN A 195 -8.69 -12.07 -8.45
N THR A 196 -7.52 -12.42 -7.90
CA THR A 196 -6.76 -11.64 -6.91
C THR A 196 -6.48 -10.23 -7.44
N GLN A 197 -6.05 -10.10 -8.69
CA GLN A 197 -5.79 -8.79 -9.29
C GLN A 197 -7.07 -7.96 -9.41
N CYS A 198 -8.17 -8.57 -9.83
CA CYS A 198 -9.45 -7.88 -9.95
C CYS A 198 -9.96 -7.40 -8.57
N VAL A 199 -9.81 -8.22 -7.53
CA VAL A 199 -10.19 -7.85 -6.17
C VAL A 199 -9.32 -6.72 -5.64
N VAL A 200 -8.00 -6.81 -5.79
CA VAL A 200 -7.08 -5.74 -5.37
C VAL A 200 -7.39 -4.44 -6.11
N LEU A 201 -7.62 -4.49 -7.42
CA LEU A 201 -7.93 -3.32 -8.23
C LEU A 201 -9.23 -2.66 -7.79
N ARG A 202 -10.31 -3.44 -7.59
CA ARG A 202 -11.59 -2.90 -7.11
C ARG A 202 -11.39 -2.22 -5.75
N SER A 203 -10.75 -2.90 -4.81
CA SER A 203 -10.56 -2.39 -3.45
C SER A 203 -9.61 -1.20 -3.36
N MET A 204 -8.68 -1.03 -4.31
CA MET A 204 -7.88 0.20 -4.41
C MET A 204 -8.72 1.41 -4.84
N LEU A 205 -9.76 1.19 -5.65
CA LEU A 205 -10.58 2.24 -6.26
C LEU A 205 -11.76 2.63 -5.38
N GLU A 206 -12.48 1.63 -4.87
CA GLU A 206 -13.71 1.79 -4.08
C GLU A 206 -13.46 2.71 -2.87
N HIS A 207 -14.18 3.84 -2.82
CA HIS A 207 -14.07 4.93 -1.83
C HIS A 207 -12.87 5.88 -1.98
N TYR A 208 -12.01 5.71 -2.98
CA TYR A 208 -10.84 6.55 -3.26
C TYR A 208 -10.91 7.28 -4.60
N GLU A 209 -11.99 7.12 -5.35
CA GLU A 209 -12.16 7.67 -6.70
C GLU A 209 -12.07 9.19 -6.70
N GLU A 210 -12.72 9.85 -5.74
CA GLU A 210 -12.67 11.30 -5.57
C GLU A 210 -11.24 11.79 -5.32
N ARG A 211 -10.50 11.15 -4.40
CA ARG A 211 -9.10 11.51 -4.14
C ARG A 211 -8.22 11.27 -5.36
N PHE A 212 -8.46 10.18 -6.08
CA PHE A 212 -7.72 9.87 -7.29
C PHE A 212 -7.95 10.93 -8.38
N MET A 213 -9.19 11.36 -8.57
CA MET A 213 -9.55 12.46 -9.47
C MET A 213 -8.99 13.81 -9.00
N ASN A 214 -8.93 14.08 -7.69
CA ASN A 214 -8.34 15.30 -7.17
C ASN A 214 -6.84 15.43 -7.52
N PHE A 215 -6.10 14.31 -7.60
CA PHE A 215 -4.70 14.33 -8.00
C PHE A 215 -4.46 14.35 -9.51
N TYR A 216 -5.33 13.71 -10.30
CA TYR A 216 -5.05 13.43 -11.71
C TYR A 216 -6.10 13.96 -12.71
N GLY A 217 -7.19 14.55 -12.22
CA GLY A 217 -8.26 15.12 -13.04
C GLY A 217 -8.79 14.14 -14.08
N THR A 218 -8.83 14.58 -15.34
CA THR A 218 -9.33 13.78 -16.47
C THR A 218 -8.49 12.53 -16.75
N ALA A 219 -7.19 12.53 -16.39
CA ALA A 219 -6.35 11.34 -16.54
C ALA A 219 -6.79 10.21 -15.59
N ALA A 220 -7.30 10.53 -14.40
CA ALA A 220 -7.90 9.55 -13.51
C ALA A 220 -9.17 8.93 -14.12
N ILE A 221 -10.01 9.71 -14.81
CA ILE A 221 -11.21 9.18 -15.50
C ILE A 221 -10.80 8.16 -16.59
N ALA A 222 -9.79 8.48 -17.39
CA ALA A 222 -9.27 7.55 -18.40
C ALA A 222 -8.70 6.27 -17.74
N ALA A 223 -8.01 6.40 -16.61
CA ALA A 223 -7.50 5.26 -15.85
C ALA A 223 -8.63 4.42 -15.23
N LEU A 224 -9.71 5.05 -14.76
CA LEU A 224 -10.91 4.37 -14.25
C LEU A 224 -11.60 3.56 -15.35
N ARG A 225 -11.75 4.13 -16.56
CA ARG A 225 -12.26 3.39 -17.74
C ARG A 225 -11.40 2.17 -18.06
N LYS A 226 -10.07 2.34 -18.08
CA LYS A 226 -9.14 1.21 -18.27
C LYS A 226 -9.31 0.14 -17.21
N ALA A 227 -9.46 0.53 -15.95
CA ALA A 227 -9.54 -0.38 -14.80
C ALA A 227 -10.90 -1.10 -14.68
N LEU A 228 -12.00 -0.41 -14.92
CA LEU A 228 -13.35 -0.87 -14.60
C LEU A 228 -14.12 -1.39 -15.81
N VAL A 229 -13.74 -0.99 -17.03
CA VAL A 229 -14.40 -1.43 -18.27
C VAL A 229 -13.48 -2.32 -19.08
N GLU A 230 -12.33 -1.81 -19.51
CA GLU A 230 -11.49 -2.53 -20.47
C GLU A 230 -10.75 -3.71 -19.85
N PHE A 231 -10.21 -3.55 -18.64
CA PHE A 231 -9.49 -4.61 -17.93
C PHE A 231 -10.35 -5.86 -17.66
N PRO A 232 -11.56 -5.76 -17.08
CA PRO A 232 -12.42 -6.93 -16.92
C PRO A 232 -12.94 -7.46 -18.27
N ALA A 233 -13.10 -6.61 -19.30
CA ALA A 233 -13.53 -7.06 -20.63
C ALA A 233 -12.48 -7.96 -21.32
N LYS A 234 -11.19 -7.66 -21.19
CA LYS A 234 -10.11 -8.48 -21.78
C LYS A 234 -9.76 -9.75 -20.99
N ALA A 235 -10.27 -9.93 -19.76
CA ALA A 235 -10.03 -11.15 -19.01
C ALA A 235 -10.70 -12.36 -19.71
N PRO A 236 -9.94 -13.44 -20.00
CA PRO A 236 -10.46 -14.61 -20.74
C PRO A 236 -11.48 -15.40 -19.92
N GLU A 237 -11.24 -15.54 -18.62
CA GLU A 237 -12.16 -16.14 -17.66
C GLU A 237 -12.84 -15.01 -16.86
N LYS A 238 -14.17 -14.95 -16.88
CA LYS A 238 -14.92 -13.94 -16.12
C LYS A 238 -15.05 -14.38 -14.66
N SER A 239 -14.04 -14.02 -13.87
CA SER A 239 -14.03 -14.31 -12.44
C SER A 239 -15.04 -13.44 -11.67
N PRO A 240 -15.42 -13.82 -10.43
CA PRO A 240 -16.25 -12.97 -9.57
C PRO A 240 -15.67 -11.56 -9.38
N GLY A 241 -14.35 -11.43 -9.26
CA GLY A 241 -13.67 -10.14 -9.19
C GLY A 241 -13.80 -9.32 -10.48
N ALA A 242 -13.78 -9.94 -11.66
CA ALA A 242 -13.98 -9.23 -12.92
C ALA A 242 -15.40 -8.66 -13.03
N PHE A 243 -16.43 -9.43 -12.63
CA PHE A 243 -17.80 -8.92 -12.54
C PHE A 243 -17.93 -7.81 -11.49
N ALA A 244 -17.21 -7.93 -10.37
CA ALA A 244 -17.20 -6.91 -9.34
C ALA A 244 -16.61 -5.57 -9.82
N LEU A 245 -15.66 -5.56 -10.76
CA LEU A 245 -15.14 -4.32 -11.36
C LEU A 245 -16.21 -3.64 -12.24
N LEU A 246 -16.91 -4.41 -13.07
CA LEU A 246 -18.03 -3.89 -13.87
C LEU A 246 -19.17 -3.37 -12.99
N GLY A 247 -19.47 -4.06 -11.88
CA GLY A 247 -20.44 -3.55 -10.91
C GLY A 247 -20.03 -2.20 -10.31
N LEU A 248 -18.73 -1.97 -10.10
CA LEU A 248 -18.24 -0.68 -9.60
C LEU A 248 -18.39 0.44 -10.65
N SER A 249 -18.22 0.18 -11.95
CA SER A 249 -18.47 1.22 -12.97
C SER A 249 -19.94 1.67 -12.97
N GLU A 250 -20.88 0.74 -12.83
CA GLU A 250 -22.31 1.09 -12.73
C GLU A 250 -22.61 1.92 -11.47
N VAL A 251 -22.00 1.57 -10.32
CA VAL A 251 -22.14 2.33 -9.08
C VAL A 251 -21.59 3.76 -9.25
N LEU A 252 -20.46 3.95 -9.93
CA LEU A 252 -19.89 5.28 -10.17
C LEU A 252 -20.75 6.11 -11.12
N LYS A 253 -21.35 5.49 -12.13
CA LYS A 253 -22.32 6.15 -13.01
C LYS A 253 -23.53 6.62 -12.23
N LEU A 254 -24.12 5.75 -11.41
CA LEU A 254 -25.34 6.06 -10.64
C LEU A 254 -25.10 7.11 -9.55
N ASN A 255 -24.02 6.97 -8.78
CA ASN A 255 -23.82 7.77 -7.56
C ASN A 255 -23.02 9.06 -7.80
N ALA A 256 -22.13 9.07 -8.79
CA ALA A 256 -21.22 10.18 -9.04
C ALA A 256 -21.37 10.79 -10.45
N GLY A 257 -22.28 10.26 -11.28
CA GLY A 257 -22.47 10.74 -12.66
C GLY A 257 -21.26 10.53 -13.56
N ILE A 258 -20.34 9.64 -13.18
CA ILE A 258 -19.11 9.39 -13.92
C ILE A 258 -19.40 8.33 -15.00
N GLU A 259 -19.43 8.76 -16.26
CA GLU A 259 -19.57 7.84 -17.40
C GLU A 259 -18.20 7.34 -17.87
N LEU A 260 -17.93 6.07 -17.55
CA LEU A 260 -16.70 5.35 -17.91
C LEU A 260 -16.87 4.55 -19.19
#